data_AF-A0A2A6CPM3-F1
#
_entry.id   AF-A0A2A6CPM3-F1
#
_cell.length_a   1.000
_cell.length_b   1.000
_cell.length_c   1.000
_cell.angle_alpha   90.00
_cell.angle_beta   90.00
_cell.angle_gamma   90.00
#
_symmetry.space_group_name_H-M   'P 1'
#
loop_
_entity.id
_entity.type
_entity.pdbx_description
1 polymer ?
#
loop_
_entity_poly.entity_id
_entity_poly.type
_entity_poly.pdbx_seq_one_letter_code
_entity_poly.pdbx_strand_id
1 'polypeptide(L)'
;MSRVILAIVASSALFGSASAVTCAPADNVNCPTWIKAGFCDSYSPVTLAANCPKSCPKAGCGATAVPSTNTTTGGAATENKNCQKWNEDPKNVFCAKATDVQKKTFCNKTCAAEITPVDDCGIYVNTGGKVVRTGFKKSNPAAAVETKATATNTLMNLFAKDKCKIDLYPTAAPTVGTGIIKSYTGAAPSTFFFPITVTAEQAAASIVCTCT
;
A
#
# COMPACT_ATOMS: atom_id res chain seq x y z
N MET A 1 57.39 -1.96 -51.38
CA MET A 1 56.23 -1.22 -51.95
C MET A 1 55.03 -1.43 -51.04
N SER A 2 54.24 -0.37 -50.89
CA SER A 2 53.41 0.00 -49.74
C SER A 2 52.37 -1.00 -49.25
N ARG A 3 52.23 -1.05 -47.92
CA ARG A 3 51.11 -1.65 -47.17
C ARG A 3 49.91 -0.71 -47.19
N VAL A 4 48.72 -1.21 -47.49
CA VAL A 4 47.45 -0.48 -47.38
C VAL A 4 46.67 -1.08 -46.20
N ILE A 5 46.44 -0.27 -45.16
CA ILE A 5 45.60 -0.59 -44.01
C ILE A 5 44.26 0.14 -44.23
N LEU A 6 43.18 -0.63 -44.37
CA LEU A 6 41.82 -0.13 -44.55
C LEU A 6 41.13 -0.09 -43.17
N ALA A 7 40.83 1.11 -42.66
CA ALA A 7 40.10 1.31 -41.40
C ALA A 7 38.62 1.60 -41.71
N ILE A 8 37.73 0.71 -41.28
CA ILE A 8 36.27 0.86 -41.37
C ILE A 8 35.79 1.48 -40.05
N VAL A 9 35.31 2.72 -40.10
CA VAL A 9 34.70 3.41 -38.96
C VAL A 9 33.19 3.18 -39.01
N ALA A 10 32.69 2.27 -38.19
CA ALA A 10 31.26 2.05 -38.00
C ALA A 10 30.70 3.11 -37.04
N SER A 11 29.90 4.04 -37.56
CA SER A 11 29.20 5.06 -36.77
C SER A 11 27.84 4.52 -36.34
N SER A 12 27.71 4.12 -35.07
CA SER A 12 26.45 3.71 -34.45
C SER A 12 25.64 4.93 -34.02
N ALA A 13 24.63 5.31 -34.81
CA ALA A 13 23.63 6.30 -34.40
C ALA A 13 22.63 5.65 -33.43
N LEU A 14 22.76 5.95 -32.13
CA LEU A 14 21.72 5.67 -31.15
C LEU A 14 20.57 6.68 -31.33
N PHE A 15 19.49 6.25 -31.99
CA PHE A 15 18.22 6.96 -31.94
C PHE A 15 17.55 6.67 -30.60
N GLY A 16 17.69 7.59 -29.64
CA GLY A 16 16.88 7.61 -28.44
C GLY A 16 15.43 7.90 -28.79
N SER A 17 14.56 6.91 -28.67
CA SER A 17 13.11 7.08 -28.79
C SER A 17 12.60 7.89 -27.60
N ALA A 18 12.36 9.18 -27.83
CA ALA A 18 11.55 9.99 -26.93
C ALA A 18 10.14 9.40 -26.94
N SER A 19 9.77 8.70 -25.87
CA SER A 19 8.40 8.22 -25.66
C SER A 19 7.48 9.43 -25.58
N ALA A 20 6.78 9.72 -26.67
CA ALA A 20 5.74 10.73 -26.67
C ALA A 20 4.69 10.32 -25.63
N VAL A 21 4.46 11.16 -24.63
CA VAL A 21 3.41 10.94 -23.64
C VAL A 21 2.07 11.05 -24.36
N THR A 22 1.37 9.92 -24.52
CA THR A 22 0.03 9.89 -25.11
C THR A 22 -0.98 10.41 -24.10
N CYS A 23 -1.50 11.59 -24.37
CA CYS A 23 -2.52 12.23 -23.55
C CYS A 23 -3.88 11.58 -23.79
N ALA A 24 -4.59 11.23 -22.72
CA ALA A 24 -5.99 10.86 -22.84
C ALA A 24 -6.81 12.06 -23.39
N PRO A 25 -7.88 11.81 -24.17
CA PRO A 25 -8.63 12.88 -24.82
C PRO A 25 -9.41 13.77 -23.83
N ALA A 26 -9.66 13.27 -22.62
CA ALA A 26 -10.38 13.95 -21.56
C ALA A 26 -9.88 13.52 -20.17
N ASP A 27 -10.21 14.34 -19.18
CA ASP A 27 -10.02 13.99 -17.78
C ASP A 27 -10.97 12.86 -17.36
N ASN A 28 -10.51 11.99 -16.48
CA ASN A 28 -11.33 11.04 -15.78
C ASN A 28 -12.38 11.81 -14.96
N VAL A 29 -13.60 11.28 -14.90
CA VAL A 29 -14.70 11.86 -14.10
C VAL A 29 -14.31 12.09 -12.63
N ASN A 30 -13.34 11.34 -12.10
CA ASN A 30 -12.85 11.47 -10.74
C ASN A 30 -11.75 12.53 -10.55
N CYS A 31 -11.24 13.14 -11.61
CA CYS A 31 -10.16 14.13 -11.52
C CYS A 31 -10.44 15.27 -10.54
N PRO A 32 -11.63 15.89 -10.48
CA PRO A 32 -11.92 16.93 -9.49
C PRO A 32 -11.68 16.50 -8.03
N THR A 33 -11.98 15.23 -7.72
CA THR A 33 -11.73 14.65 -6.38
C THR A 33 -10.26 14.34 -6.19
N TRP A 34 -9.61 13.76 -7.20
CA TRP A 34 -8.21 13.37 -7.16
C TRP A 34 -7.27 14.58 -7.03
N ILE A 35 -7.54 15.67 -7.78
CA ILE A 35 -6.78 16.92 -7.71
C ILE A 35 -6.82 17.49 -6.28
N LYS A 36 -8.01 17.59 -5.67
CA LYS A 36 -8.18 18.05 -4.29
C LYS A 36 -7.38 17.21 -3.30
N ALA A 37 -7.18 15.93 -3.62
CA ALA A 37 -6.44 15.00 -2.78
C ALA A 37 -4.94 14.87 -3.15
N GLY A 38 -4.41 15.80 -3.96
CA GLY A 38 -2.98 15.93 -4.28
C GLY A 38 -2.50 15.08 -5.46
N PHE A 39 -3.40 14.58 -6.31
CA PHE A 39 -3.06 13.69 -7.42
C PHE A 39 -2.04 14.29 -8.38
N CYS A 40 -2.19 15.57 -8.76
CA CYS A 40 -1.27 16.21 -9.71
C CYS A 40 0.16 16.33 -9.21
N ASP A 41 0.40 16.21 -7.90
CA ASP A 41 1.74 16.30 -7.30
C ASP A 41 2.34 14.94 -6.94
N SER A 42 1.51 13.90 -6.86
CA SER A 42 1.91 12.61 -6.29
C SER A 42 2.24 11.54 -7.33
N TYR A 43 1.90 11.76 -8.60
CA TYR A 43 1.99 10.74 -9.65
C TYR A 43 2.89 11.16 -10.81
N SER A 44 3.40 10.16 -11.54
CA SER A 44 4.28 10.36 -12.69
C SER A 44 3.53 11.09 -13.84
N PRO A 45 4.24 11.86 -14.69
CA PRO A 45 3.62 12.52 -15.85
C PRO A 45 2.80 11.58 -16.73
N VAL A 46 3.22 10.33 -16.92
CA VAL A 46 2.48 9.31 -17.69
C VAL A 46 1.15 8.97 -17.03
N THR A 47 1.14 8.76 -15.71
CA THR A 47 -0.10 8.48 -14.96
C THR A 47 -1.04 9.68 -14.99
N LEU A 48 -0.49 10.90 -14.90
CA LEU A 48 -1.26 12.13 -15.00
C LEU A 48 -1.87 12.29 -16.40
N ALA A 49 -1.10 12.06 -17.47
CA ALA A 49 -1.57 12.13 -18.84
C ALA A 49 -2.65 11.10 -19.19
N ALA A 50 -2.60 9.91 -18.58
CA ALA A 50 -3.60 8.88 -18.80
C ALA A 50 -4.93 9.15 -18.05
N ASN A 51 -4.89 9.90 -16.93
CA ASN A 51 -6.03 10.03 -16.03
C ASN A 51 -6.60 11.45 -15.97
N CYS A 52 -5.75 12.46 -15.77
CA CYS A 52 -6.14 13.86 -15.62
C CYS A 52 -5.29 14.78 -16.54
N PRO A 53 -5.24 14.51 -17.86
CA PRO A 53 -4.37 15.22 -18.80
C PRO A 53 -4.63 16.72 -18.88
N LYS A 54 -5.88 17.17 -18.74
CA LYS A 54 -6.27 18.58 -18.85
C LYS A 54 -6.31 19.29 -17.51
N SER A 55 -6.44 18.53 -16.44
CA SER A 55 -6.50 19.05 -15.07
C SER A 55 -5.13 19.15 -14.38
N CYS A 56 -4.14 18.33 -14.77
CA CYS A 56 -2.83 18.32 -14.13
C CYS A 56 -1.73 18.92 -15.04
N PRO A 57 -1.14 20.07 -14.69
CA PRO A 57 -0.08 20.72 -15.49
C PRO A 57 1.12 19.82 -15.81
N LYS A 58 1.53 19.00 -14.83
CA LYS A 58 2.65 18.05 -14.96
C LYS A 58 2.37 16.89 -15.94
N ALA A 59 1.15 16.74 -16.44
CA ALA A 59 0.83 15.77 -17.49
C ALA A 59 1.47 16.14 -18.84
N GLY A 60 1.82 17.41 -19.08
CA GLY A 60 2.36 17.86 -20.36
C GLY A 60 1.35 17.89 -21.51
N CYS A 61 0.05 17.79 -21.19
CA CYS A 61 -1.05 17.60 -22.14
C CYS A 61 -1.86 18.89 -22.41
N GLY A 62 -1.24 20.06 -22.24
CA GLY A 62 -1.90 21.35 -22.46
C GLY A 62 -2.93 21.72 -21.38
N ALA A 63 -2.77 21.21 -20.16
CA ALA A 63 -3.62 21.59 -19.04
C ALA A 63 -3.58 23.11 -18.80
N THR A 64 -4.74 23.76 -18.78
CA THR A 64 -4.86 25.12 -18.25
C THR A 64 -4.51 25.04 -16.77
N ALA A 65 -3.58 25.87 -16.31
CA ALA A 65 -3.17 25.87 -14.90
C ALA A 65 -4.40 26.11 -14.01
N VAL A 66 -4.99 25.05 -13.48
CA VAL A 66 -5.95 25.16 -12.38
C VAL A 66 -5.10 25.52 -11.17
N PRO A 67 -5.35 26.66 -10.50
CA PRO A 67 -4.62 27.01 -9.29
C PRO A 67 -4.73 25.83 -8.33
N SER A 68 -3.61 25.17 -8.07
CA SER A 68 -3.53 24.19 -7.01
C SER A 68 -3.71 24.97 -5.72
N THR A 69 -4.94 25.04 -5.21
CA THR A 69 -5.24 25.67 -3.93
C THR A 69 -4.82 24.78 -2.75
N ASN A 70 -3.90 23.82 -2.97
CA ASN A 70 -3.20 23.10 -1.92
C ASN A 70 -2.17 24.02 -1.24
N THR A 71 -2.70 25.07 -0.59
CA THR A 71 -2.12 25.54 0.65
C THR A 71 -2.37 24.43 1.65
N THR A 72 -1.36 23.59 1.85
CA THR A 72 -1.36 22.52 2.83
C THR A 72 -1.51 23.13 4.21
N THR A 73 -2.75 23.31 4.66
CA THR A 73 -3.08 23.62 6.06
C THR A 73 -4.27 22.76 6.45
N GLY A 74 -3.97 21.57 6.97
CA GLY A 74 -4.69 20.93 8.07
C GLY A 74 -6.20 20.65 7.96
N GLY A 75 -6.84 20.82 6.80
CA GLY A 75 -8.22 20.37 6.61
C GLY A 75 -8.22 18.87 6.35
N ALA A 76 -8.73 18.07 7.30
CA ALA A 76 -8.91 16.64 7.09
C ALA A 76 -9.76 16.43 5.82
N ALA A 77 -9.13 15.97 4.74
CA ALA A 77 -9.84 15.61 3.53
C ALA A 77 -10.98 14.67 3.91
N THR A 78 -12.20 15.00 3.47
CA THR A 78 -13.36 14.12 3.68
C THR A 78 -13.04 12.78 3.01
N GLU A 79 -12.97 11.74 3.83
CA GLU A 79 -12.74 10.37 3.38
C GLU A 79 -13.75 9.94 2.30
N ASN A 80 -13.31 9.13 1.34
CA ASN A 80 -14.21 8.57 0.34
C ASN A 80 -15.28 7.71 1.01
N LYS A 81 -16.56 7.92 0.66
CA LYS A 81 -17.70 7.18 1.23
C LYS A 81 -17.59 5.64 1.08
N ASN A 82 -16.76 5.15 0.15
CA ASN A 82 -16.54 3.73 -0.07
C ASN A 82 -15.39 3.12 0.75
N CYS A 83 -14.62 3.91 1.52
CA CYS A 83 -13.43 3.42 2.20
C CYS A 83 -13.70 2.24 3.14
N GLN A 84 -14.78 2.29 3.93
CA GLN A 84 -15.19 1.17 4.76
C GLN A 84 -15.45 -0.09 3.92
N LYS A 85 -16.25 0.04 2.85
CA LYS A 85 -16.58 -1.08 1.96
C LYS A 85 -15.33 -1.67 1.30
N TRP A 86 -14.41 -0.83 0.83
CA TRP A 86 -13.17 -1.30 0.22
C TRP A 86 -12.24 -1.96 1.23
N ASN A 87 -12.21 -1.48 2.47
CA ASN A 87 -11.37 -2.10 3.49
C ASN A 87 -11.96 -3.41 4.04
N GLU A 88 -13.28 -3.55 4.06
CA GLU A 88 -13.98 -4.78 4.46
C GLU A 88 -13.99 -5.86 3.37
N ASP A 89 -13.62 -5.57 2.12
CA ASP A 89 -13.63 -6.55 1.03
C ASP A 89 -12.47 -7.57 1.16
N PRO A 90 -12.76 -8.88 1.37
CA PRO A 90 -11.72 -9.90 1.50
C PRO A 90 -10.84 -10.07 0.25
N LYS A 91 -11.33 -9.66 -0.93
CA LYS A 91 -10.54 -9.71 -2.17
C LYS A 91 -9.60 -8.51 -2.30
N ASN A 92 -9.94 -7.39 -1.66
CA ASN A 92 -9.25 -6.12 -1.89
C ASN A 92 -9.21 -5.19 -0.66
N VAL A 93 -8.75 -5.70 0.48
CA VAL A 93 -8.54 -4.92 1.71
C VAL A 93 -7.71 -3.66 1.41
N PHE A 94 -8.38 -2.53 1.26
CA PHE A 94 -7.76 -1.31 0.72
C PHE A 94 -6.55 -0.86 1.52
N CYS A 95 -6.64 -0.82 2.86
CA CYS A 95 -5.53 -0.37 3.69
C CYS A 95 -4.32 -1.33 3.64
N ALA A 96 -4.51 -2.59 3.23
CA ALA A 96 -3.42 -3.55 3.02
C ALA A 96 -2.73 -3.41 1.66
N LYS A 97 -3.47 -3.03 0.62
CA LYS A 97 -2.99 -3.01 -0.78
C LYS A 97 -2.62 -1.63 -1.31
N ALA A 98 -3.25 -0.59 -0.78
CA ALA A 98 -3.02 0.78 -1.22
C ALA A 98 -1.63 1.28 -0.82
N THR A 99 -1.07 2.18 -1.63
CA THR A 99 0.13 2.96 -1.29
C THR A 99 -0.17 3.97 -0.17
N ASP A 100 0.85 4.44 0.55
CA ASP A 100 0.67 5.45 1.61
C ASP A 100 0.01 6.74 1.10
N VAL A 101 0.33 7.14 -0.14
CA VAL A 101 -0.33 8.27 -0.81
C VAL A 101 -1.82 7.97 -0.95
N GLN A 102 -2.19 6.84 -1.54
CA GLN A 102 -3.60 6.47 -1.73
C GLN A 102 -4.36 6.37 -0.40
N LYS A 103 -3.74 5.83 0.66
CA LYS A 103 -4.35 5.81 2.00
C LYS A 103 -4.62 7.22 2.51
N LYS A 104 -3.62 8.11 2.47
CA LYS A 104 -3.75 9.51 2.91
C LYS A 104 -4.75 10.32 2.07
N THR A 105 -4.80 10.06 0.78
CA THR A 105 -5.63 10.76 -0.21
C THR A 105 -7.09 10.33 -0.13
N PHE A 106 -7.36 9.02 -0.07
CA PHE A 106 -8.72 8.49 -0.20
C PHE A 106 -9.34 8.06 1.11
N CYS A 107 -8.57 7.36 1.95
CA CYS A 107 -9.07 6.63 3.11
C CYS A 107 -8.27 6.93 4.38
N ASN A 108 -8.05 8.22 4.66
CA ASN A 108 -7.18 8.68 5.74
C ASN A 108 -7.66 8.25 7.13
N LYS A 109 -8.98 8.18 7.35
CA LYS A 109 -9.56 7.78 8.63
C LYS A 109 -9.63 6.26 8.76
N THR A 110 -10.11 5.57 7.74
CA THR A 110 -10.21 4.11 7.70
C THR A 110 -8.83 3.46 7.78
N CYS A 111 -7.82 4.05 7.14
CA CYS A 111 -6.44 3.55 7.16
C CYS A 111 -5.52 4.27 8.16
N ALA A 112 -6.08 4.96 9.16
CA ALA A 112 -5.28 5.78 10.09
C ALA A 112 -4.19 4.97 10.80
N ALA A 113 -4.47 3.71 11.15
CA ALA A 113 -3.52 2.83 11.81
C ALA A 113 -2.32 2.46 10.91
N GLU A 114 -2.51 2.44 9.59
CA GLU A 114 -1.46 2.12 8.62
C GLU A 114 -0.68 3.34 8.16
N ILE A 115 -1.26 4.54 8.24
CA ILE A 115 -0.65 5.79 7.78
C ILE A 115 0.38 6.34 8.77
N THR A 116 0.07 6.28 10.07
CA THR A 116 0.97 6.68 11.16
C THR A 116 1.08 5.59 12.22
N PRO A 117 1.56 4.40 11.87
CA PRO A 117 1.79 3.31 12.82
C PRO A 117 2.96 3.67 13.74
N VAL A 118 2.71 3.68 15.04
CA VAL A 118 3.76 3.76 16.07
C VAL A 118 3.72 2.45 16.84
N ASP A 119 4.78 1.66 16.77
CA ASP A 119 4.93 0.36 17.45
C ASP A 119 3.68 -0.53 17.31
N ASP A 120 3.17 -0.71 16.09
CA ASP A 120 1.87 -1.35 15.84
C ASP A 120 2.00 -2.64 15.03
N CYS A 121 1.29 -3.65 15.49
CA CYS A 121 0.94 -4.83 14.71
C CYS A 121 -0.58 -4.87 14.51
N GLY A 122 -1.05 -5.55 13.47
CA GLY A 122 -2.47 -5.78 13.26
C GLY A 122 -2.72 -7.11 12.58
N ILE A 123 -3.91 -7.67 12.81
CA ILE A 123 -4.44 -8.79 12.04
C ILE A 123 -5.69 -8.37 11.32
N TYR A 124 -5.89 -8.95 10.15
CA TYR A 124 -7.08 -8.78 9.33
C TYR A 124 -7.74 -10.14 9.23
N VAL A 125 -8.91 -10.28 9.83
CA VAL A 125 -9.67 -11.53 9.87
C VAL A 125 -10.92 -11.34 9.03
N ASN A 126 -11.17 -12.25 8.08
CA ASN A 126 -12.44 -12.31 7.39
C ASN A 126 -13.49 -12.88 8.35
N THR A 127 -14.50 -12.11 8.71
CA THR A 127 -15.61 -12.55 9.55
C THR A 127 -16.91 -12.40 8.77
N GLY A 128 -17.52 -13.51 8.37
CA GLY A 128 -18.78 -13.48 7.63
C GLY A 128 -18.70 -12.72 6.30
N GLY A 129 -17.56 -12.79 5.59
CA GLY A 129 -17.35 -12.10 4.32
C GLY A 129 -16.90 -10.64 4.44
N LYS A 130 -16.64 -10.16 5.66
CA LYS A 130 -16.12 -8.82 5.94
C LYS A 130 -14.79 -8.90 6.66
N VAL A 131 -13.79 -8.18 6.17
CA VAL A 131 -12.50 -8.09 6.84
C VAL A 131 -12.56 -7.09 7.98
N VAL A 132 -12.19 -7.56 9.17
CA VAL A 132 -12.06 -6.75 10.38
C VAL A 132 -10.59 -6.68 10.76
N ARG A 133 -10.11 -5.48 11.05
CA ARG A 133 -8.77 -5.26 11.61
C ARG A 133 -8.84 -5.27 13.14
N THR A 134 -7.98 -6.07 13.76
CA THR A 134 -7.67 -5.97 15.19
C THR A 134 -6.22 -5.50 15.33
N GLY A 135 -6.02 -4.37 16.01
CA GLY A 135 -4.68 -3.82 16.26
C GLY A 135 -4.13 -4.23 17.61
N PHE A 136 -2.80 -4.32 17.69
CA PHE A 136 -2.04 -4.62 18.89
C PHE A 136 -0.97 -3.55 19.01
N LYS A 137 -1.28 -2.50 19.77
CA LYS A 137 -0.29 -1.48 20.08
C LYS A 137 0.69 -2.05 21.08
N LYS A 138 1.99 -1.84 20.82
CA LYS A 138 3.12 -1.95 21.74
C LYS A 138 2.90 -2.90 22.92
N SER A 139 3.29 -4.14 22.74
CA SER A 139 3.33 -5.09 23.82
C SER A 139 4.67 -5.77 23.93
N ASN A 140 5.44 -5.39 24.95
CA ASN A 140 6.65 -6.09 25.32
C ASN A 140 6.46 -6.69 26.73
N PRO A 141 6.38 -8.03 26.87
CA PRO A 141 5.80 -9.02 25.97
C PRO A 141 4.32 -9.23 26.36
N ALA A 142 3.35 -8.77 25.56
CA ALA A 142 1.96 -9.09 25.91
C ALA A 142 1.75 -10.58 25.73
N ALA A 143 0.94 -11.12 26.64
CA ALA A 143 0.22 -12.35 26.44
C ALA A 143 -0.21 -12.49 24.98
N ALA A 144 -0.08 -13.70 24.45
CA ALA A 144 -0.58 -14.02 23.14
C ALA A 144 -2.05 -13.59 23.02
N VAL A 145 -2.38 -12.97 21.90
CA VAL A 145 -3.74 -12.52 21.63
C VAL A 145 -4.43 -13.51 20.72
N GLU A 146 -5.58 -13.99 21.15
CA GLU A 146 -6.40 -14.87 20.34
C GLU A 146 -6.83 -14.17 19.05
N THR A 147 -6.64 -14.86 17.93
CA THR A 147 -7.08 -14.38 16.61
C THR A 147 -8.57 -14.56 16.39
N LYS A 148 -9.19 -15.49 17.14
CA LYS A 148 -10.54 -16.02 16.91
C LYS A 148 -10.75 -16.59 15.51
N ALA A 149 -9.67 -17.01 14.86
CA ALA A 149 -9.76 -17.65 13.56
C ALA A 149 -10.47 -19.00 13.66
N THR A 150 -11.32 -19.29 12.68
CA THR A 150 -12.04 -20.55 12.54
C THR A 150 -12.02 -20.99 11.07
N ALA A 151 -12.62 -22.13 10.74
CA ALA A 151 -12.79 -22.55 9.35
C ALA A 151 -13.59 -21.54 8.50
N THR A 152 -14.49 -20.78 9.12
CA THR A 152 -15.30 -19.74 8.47
C THR A 152 -14.75 -18.34 8.63
N ASN A 153 -13.94 -18.11 9.67
CA ASN A 153 -13.29 -16.83 9.93
C ASN A 153 -11.78 -16.94 9.79
N THR A 154 -11.22 -16.63 8.62
CA THR A 154 -9.80 -16.87 8.35
C THR A 154 -8.95 -15.62 8.56
N LEU A 155 -7.71 -15.79 9.03
CA LEU A 155 -6.71 -14.73 8.89
C LEU A 155 -6.43 -14.50 7.41
N MET A 156 -6.46 -13.23 7.01
CA MET A 156 -6.26 -12.80 5.64
C MET A 156 -4.92 -12.09 5.45
N ASN A 157 -4.61 -11.15 6.35
CA ASN A 157 -3.38 -10.38 6.31
C ASN A 157 -2.89 -10.10 7.72
N LEU A 158 -1.58 -9.95 7.86
CA LEU A 158 -0.93 -9.38 9.03
C LEU A 158 -0.34 -8.03 8.67
N PHE A 159 -0.31 -7.12 9.62
CA PHE A 159 0.39 -5.85 9.54
C PHE A 159 1.45 -5.81 10.62
N ALA A 160 2.74 -5.66 10.30
CA ALA A 160 3.78 -5.42 11.29
C ALA A 160 4.65 -4.25 10.88
N LYS A 161 4.72 -3.19 11.69
CA LYS A 161 5.56 -2.03 11.39
C LYS A 161 7.06 -2.39 11.43
N ASP A 162 7.89 -1.51 10.90
CA ASP A 162 9.35 -1.59 10.99
C ASP A 162 9.78 -1.89 12.43
N LYS A 163 10.67 -2.88 12.58
CA LYS A 163 11.13 -3.40 13.88
C LYS A 163 10.07 -4.07 14.76
N CYS A 164 8.87 -4.29 14.24
CA CYS A 164 7.88 -5.17 14.85
C CYS A 164 7.93 -6.56 14.23
N LYS A 165 7.72 -7.57 15.07
CA LYS A 165 7.65 -8.98 14.72
C LYS A 165 6.32 -9.55 15.17
N ILE A 166 5.67 -10.33 14.31
CA ILE A 166 4.49 -11.13 14.63
C ILE A 166 4.88 -12.61 14.59
N ASP A 167 4.60 -13.32 15.66
CA ASP A 167 4.68 -14.78 15.73
C ASP A 167 3.27 -15.38 15.78
N LEU A 168 2.96 -16.32 14.89
CA LEU A 168 1.70 -17.06 14.85
C LEU A 168 1.83 -18.38 15.61
N TYR A 169 0.79 -18.75 16.35
CA TYR A 169 0.75 -19.99 17.14
C TYR A 169 -0.51 -20.81 16.85
N PRO A 170 -0.42 -22.15 16.97
CA PRO A 170 -1.55 -23.03 16.74
C PRO A 170 -2.50 -23.12 17.95
N THR A 171 -2.08 -22.61 19.12
CA THR A 171 -2.86 -22.62 20.37
C THR A 171 -3.23 -21.20 20.76
N ALA A 172 -4.32 -21.05 21.52
CA ALA A 172 -4.86 -19.75 21.94
C ALA A 172 -3.99 -19.04 23.00
N ALA A 173 -3.34 -19.82 23.88
CA ALA A 173 -2.48 -19.33 24.96
C ALA A 173 -1.11 -20.04 24.93
N PRO A 174 -0.26 -19.79 23.91
CA PRO A 174 1.05 -20.39 23.79
C PRO A 174 2.01 -19.90 24.87
N THR A 175 3.02 -20.72 25.16
CA THR A 175 4.25 -20.23 25.79
C THR A 175 5.05 -19.48 24.74
N VAL A 176 5.24 -18.17 24.94
CA VAL A 176 5.95 -17.28 24.00
C VAL A 176 7.32 -17.86 23.64
N GLY A 177 7.63 -17.88 22.34
CA GLY A 177 8.88 -18.41 21.80
C GLY A 177 8.88 -19.91 21.46
N THR A 178 7.84 -20.67 21.80
CA THR A 178 7.74 -22.12 21.49
C THR A 178 6.55 -22.45 20.60
N GLY A 179 6.68 -23.41 19.70
CA GLY A 179 5.57 -23.84 18.83
C GLY A 179 5.09 -22.78 17.83
N ILE A 180 5.98 -21.90 17.39
CA ILE A 180 5.68 -20.88 16.37
C ILE A 180 5.40 -21.57 15.03
N ILE A 181 4.25 -21.28 14.44
CA ILE A 181 3.91 -21.69 13.06
C ILE A 181 4.77 -20.91 12.07
N LYS A 182 4.76 -19.58 12.24
CA LYS A 182 5.43 -18.64 11.35
C LYS A 182 5.74 -17.33 12.06
N SER A 183 6.86 -16.73 11.68
CA SER A 183 7.27 -15.38 12.09
C SER A 183 7.27 -14.43 10.91
N TYR A 184 6.79 -13.20 11.13
CA TYR A 184 6.82 -12.10 10.18
C TYR A 184 7.49 -10.91 10.82
N THR A 185 8.45 -10.30 10.15
CA THR A 185 9.17 -9.13 10.66
C THR A 185 8.93 -7.97 9.71
N GLY A 186 8.38 -6.88 10.23
CA GLY A 186 8.20 -5.66 9.47
C GLY A 186 9.56 -5.01 9.17
N ALA A 187 9.73 -4.56 7.93
CA ALA A 187 10.93 -3.89 7.47
C ALA A 187 10.57 -2.63 6.67
N ALA A 188 11.35 -1.57 6.84
CA ALA A 188 11.29 -0.40 5.97
C ALA A 188 11.65 -0.74 4.50
N PRO A 189 11.13 -0.01 3.48
CA PRO A 189 10.33 1.21 3.60
C PRO A 189 8.82 1.08 3.31
N SER A 190 8.29 0.03 2.67
CA SER A 190 7.00 0.20 1.97
C SER A 190 5.97 -0.94 1.94
N THR A 191 6.18 -2.09 2.59
CA THR A 191 5.11 -3.12 2.66
C THR A 191 5.19 -3.89 3.96
N PHE A 192 4.41 -3.43 4.94
CA PHE A 192 4.26 -4.03 6.27
C PHE A 192 3.17 -5.10 6.31
N PHE A 193 2.66 -5.52 5.14
CA PHE A 193 1.54 -6.44 5.00
C PHE A 193 1.99 -7.82 4.54
N PHE A 194 1.59 -8.84 5.30
CA PHE A 194 1.87 -10.23 4.98
C PHE A 194 0.56 -10.94 4.64
N PRO A 195 0.31 -11.28 3.36
CA PRO A 195 -0.87 -12.05 2.99
C PRO A 195 -0.74 -13.47 3.53
N ILE A 196 -1.84 -14.00 4.09
CA ILE A 196 -1.91 -15.34 4.65
C ILE A 196 -2.64 -16.25 3.67
N THR A 197 -1.88 -17.12 3.00
CA THR A 197 -2.39 -18.02 1.95
C THR A 197 -2.37 -19.48 2.35
N VAL A 198 -1.70 -19.84 3.45
CA VAL A 198 -1.54 -21.21 3.91
C VAL A 198 -2.59 -21.54 4.97
N THR A 199 -3.33 -22.63 4.80
CA THR A 199 -4.45 -23.02 5.68
C THR A 199 -4.07 -23.12 7.15
N ALA A 200 -2.87 -23.62 7.46
CA ALA A 200 -2.38 -23.70 8.85
C ALA A 200 -2.22 -22.31 9.50
N GLU A 201 -1.75 -21.31 8.73
CA GLU A 201 -1.61 -19.93 9.20
C GLU A 201 -2.98 -19.23 9.29
N GLN A 202 -3.89 -19.53 8.36
CA GLN A 202 -5.27 -19.01 8.36
C GLN A 202 -6.06 -19.43 9.59
N ALA A 203 -5.70 -20.57 10.18
CA ALA A 203 -6.29 -21.14 11.39
C ALA A 203 -5.42 -20.93 12.66
N ALA A 204 -4.39 -20.07 12.60
CA ALA A 204 -3.58 -19.75 13.78
C ALA A 204 -4.49 -19.24 14.90
N ALA A 205 -4.40 -19.83 16.09
CA ALA A 205 -5.31 -19.55 17.20
C ALA A 205 -4.89 -18.31 18.02
N SER A 206 -3.62 -17.94 17.98
CA SER A 206 -3.14 -16.71 18.61
C SER A 206 -1.92 -16.13 17.90
N ILE A 207 -1.61 -14.89 18.26
CA ILE A 207 -0.40 -14.19 17.81
C ILE A 207 0.31 -13.52 18.97
N VAL A 208 1.61 -13.26 18.80
CA VAL A 208 2.37 -12.34 19.66
C VAL A 208 2.97 -11.26 18.78
N CYS A 209 2.81 -9.99 19.16
CA CYS A 209 3.48 -8.85 18.55
C CYS A 209 4.59 -8.35 19.48
N THR A 210 5.80 -8.20 18.96
CA THR A 210 6.96 -7.61 19.68
C THR A 210 7.58 -6.52 18.83
N CYS A 211 7.76 -5.31 19.36
CA CYS A 211 8.42 -4.20 18.66
C CYS A 211 9.66 -3.73 19.42
N THR A 212 10.74 -3.40 18.71
CA THR A 212 12.05 -2.99 19.27
C THR A 212 12.49 -1.62 18.82
#